data_AF-A0A4Q3SMN4-F1
#
_entry.id   AF-A0A4Q3SMN4-F1
#
_cell.length_a   1.000
_cell.length_b   1.000
_cell.length_c   1.000
_cell.angle_alpha   90.00
_cell.angle_beta   90.00
_cell.angle_gamma   90.00
#
_symmetry.space_group_name_H-M   'P 1'
#
loop_
_entity.id
_entity.type
_entity.pdbx_description
1 polymer ?
#
loop_
_entity_poly.entity_id
_entity_poly.type
_entity_poly.pdbx_seq_one_letter_code
_entity_poly.pdbx_strand_id
1 'polypeptide(L)'
;MKQFLLASAAIWAVFAAPALAADIAPAKIAEHVKVLSSDAYEGRAPATEGEKKTVAYIIEQYKAAGLQPGGDLKDGQRAWTQDVPLARFENEGPVTVSVNLGGKTQTWTQGEEVALRAAQTGADRVSIKDAPIVFVGYGVTAPERNWDDFKGQDLKGKIALVLVNDPDFETGKGDFGGKAMTYYGRWTYK
;
A
#
# COMPACT_ATOMS: atom_id res chain seq x y z
N MET A 1 -24.02 -66.63 -35.46
CA MET A 1 -22.88 -67.12 -34.65
C MET A 1 -22.13 -65.87 -34.20
N LYS A 2 -22.36 -65.36 -32.98
CA LYS A 2 -21.47 -65.51 -31.80
C LYS A 2 -20.00 -65.33 -32.23
N GLN A 3 -19.21 -64.35 -31.80
CA GLN A 3 -18.88 -64.03 -30.39
C GLN A 3 -18.29 -62.61 -30.23
N PHE A 4 -18.52 -62.06 -29.03
CA PHE A 4 -17.91 -60.90 -28.38
C PHE A 4 -16.37 -60.89 -28.40
N LEU A 5 -15.76 -59.69 -28.32
CA LEU A 5 -14.58 -59.34 -27.49
C LEU A 5 -14.25 -57.84 -27.74
N LEU A 6 -14.82 -56.94 -26.92
CA LEU A 6 -14.19 -56.31 -25.74
C LEU A 6 -13.39 -55.04 -26.11
N ALA A 7 -14.06 -53.91 -25.85
CA ALA A 7 -13.52 -52.57 -25.87
C ALA A 7 -12.49 -52.38 -24.76
N SER A 8 -11.25 -52.05 -25.12
CA SER A 8 -10.24 -51.55 -24.19
C SER A 8 -10.34 -50.02 -24.14
N ALA A 9 -11.28 -49.50 -23.34
CA ALA A 9 -11.23 -48.11 -22.91
C ALA A 9 -10.09 -47.98 -21.90
N ALA A 10 -8.91 -47.55 -22.37
CA ALA A 10 -7.83 -47.14 -21.49
C ALA A 10 -8.24 -45.82 -20.81
N ILE A 11 -8.87 -45.95 -19.64
CA ILE A 11 -9.12 -44.85 -18.71
C ILE A 11 -7.73 -44.38 -18.25
N TRP A 12 -7.19 -43.36 -18.90
CA TRP A 12 -6.17 -42.52 -18.28
C TRP A 12 -6.87 -41.69 -17.20
N ALA A 13 -7.00 -42.31 -16.03
CA ALA A 13 -7.23 -41.57 -14.81
C ALA A 13 -5.97 -40.72 -14.59
N VAL A 14 -5.98 -39.49 -15.09
CA VAL A 14 -5.10 -38.46 -14.57
C VAL A 14 -5.52 -38.32 -13.11
N PHE A 15 -4.80 -38.99 -12.23
CA PHE A 15 -4.80 -38.66 -10.82
C PHE A 15 -4.38 -37.20 -10.78
N ALA A 16 -5.35 -36.30 -10.64
CA ALA A 16 -5.14 -35.05 -9.98
C ALA A 16 -4.70 -35.43 -8.57
N ALA A 17 -3.40 -35.66 -8.39
CA ALA A 17 -2.80 -35.59 -7.08
C ALA A 17 -3.34 -34.29 -6.48
N PRO A 18 -3.87 -34.29 -5.24
CA PRO A 18 -4.03 -33.01 -4.57
C PRO A 18 -2.68 -32.34 -4.72
N ALA A 19 -2.65 -31.13 -5.27
CA ALA A 19 -1.48 -30.30 -5.16
C ALA A 19 -1.26 -30.16 -3.65
N LEU A 20 -0.50 -31.10 -3.09
CA LEU A 20 -0.04 -31.07 -1.72
C LEU A 20 0.56 -29.69 -1.63
N ALA A 21 -0.03 -28.87 -0.76
CA ALA A 21 0.44 -27.53 -0.47
C ALA A 21 1.95 -27.60 -0.47
N ALA A 22 2.60 -26.96 -1.45
CA ALA A 22 4.05 -26.93 -1.48
C ALA A 22 4.46 -26.46 -0.10
N ASP A 23 5.17 -27.31 0.65
CA ASP A 23 5.52 -26.99 2.03
C ASP A 23 6.17 -25.62 2.03
N ILE A 24 5.53 -24.67 2.72
CA ILE A 24 6.02 -23.30 2.79
C ILE A 24 7.38 -23.37 3.48
N ALA A 25 8.44 -23.25 2.69
CA ALA A 25 9.81 -23.37 3.17
C ALA A 25 10.25 -22.03 3.78
N PRO A 26 10.30 -21.88 5.12
CA PRO A 26 10.57 -20.59 5.75
C PRO A 26 11.96 -20.04 5.39
N ALA A 27 12.92 -20.94 5.15
CA ALA A 27 14.26 -20.59 4.70
C ALA A 27 14.27 -19.87 3.35
N LYS A 28 13.43 -20.29 2.38
CA LYS A 28 13.33 -19.63 1.07
C LYS A 28 12.73 -18.23 1.20
N ILE A 29 11.71 -18.08 2.03
CA ILE A 29 11.13 -16.75 2.33
C ILE A 29 12.20 -15.84 2.94
N ALA A 30 12.94 -16.33 3.94
CA ALA A 30 13.99 -15.57 4.59
C ALA A 30 15.11 -15.16 3.61
N GLU A 31 15.45 -16.02 2.64
CA GLU A 31 16.41 -15.70 1.58
C GLU A 31 15.91 -14.56 0.67
N HIS A 32 14.67 -14.62 0.19
CA HIS A 32 14.08 -13.54 -0.62
C HIS A 32 14.07 -12.22 0.14
N VAL A 33 13.67 -12.25 1.42
CA VAL A 33 13.68 -11.06 2.29
C VAL A 33 15.09 -10.49 2.40
N LYS A 34 16.09 -11.34 2.69
CA LYS A 34 17.50 -10.92 2.82
C LYS A 34 18.02 -10.26 1.54
N VAL A 35 17.73 -10.81 0.37
CA VAL A 35 18.18 -10.24 -0.90
C VAL A 35 17.49 -8.90 -1.15
N LEU A 36 16.16 -8.87 -1.09
CA LEU A 36 15.36 -7.68 -1.40
C LEU A 36 15.55 -6.54 -0.40
N SER A 37 15.99 -6.83 0.83
CA SER A 37 16.29 -5.84 1.87
C SER A 37 17.78 -5.52 2.01
N SER A 38 18.63 -6.00 1.09
CA SER A 38 20.07 -5.74 1.15
C SER A 38 20.42 -4.33 0.65
N ASP A 39 21.55 -3.80 1.11
CA ASP A 39 22.08 -2.51 0.67
C ASP A 39 22.24 -2.43 -0.85
N ALA A 40 22.53 -3.56 -1.51
CA ALA A 40 22.65 -3.64 -2.96
C ALA A 40 21.36 -3.24 -3.71
N TYR A 41 20.20 -3.35 -3.06
CA TYR A 41 18.91 -2.94 -3.63
C TYR A 41 18.56 -1.49 -3.29
N GLU A 42 19.18 -0.87 -2.28
CA GLU A 42 18.99 0.57 -1.95
C GLU A 42 17.53 0.97 -1.66
N GLY A 43 16.65 -0.01 -1.43
CA GLY A 43 15.20 0.18 -1.32
C GLY A 43 14.44 -0.35 -2.54
N ARG A 44 13.12 -0.12 -2.57
CA ARG A 44 12.21 -0.67 -3.60
C ARG A 44 11.11 0.32 -4.00
N ALA A 45 11.41 1.62 -3.88
CA ALA A 45 10.46 2.66 -4.24
C ALA A 45 10.27 2.71 -5.76
N PRO A 46 9.06 2.99 -6.27
CA PRO A 46 8.83 3.14 -7.71
C PRO A 46 9.73 4.19 -8.35
N ALA A 47 10.07 3.99 -9.62
CA ALA A 47 10.94 4.86 -10.42
C ALA A 47 12.36 5.05 -9.84
N THR A 48 12.89 4.05 -9.14
CA THR A 48 14.28 4.04 -8.61
C THR A 48 15.12 2.91 -9.22
N GLU A 49 16.45 2.97 -9.07
CA GLU A 49 17.32 1.84 -9.45
C GLU A 49 17.02 0.57 -8.64
N GLY A 50 16.59 0.72 -7.38
CA GLY A 50 16.15 -0.39 -6.52
C GLY A 50 14.93 -1.12 -7.05
N GLU A 51 13.97 -0.41 -7.65
CA GLU A 51 12.84 -1.03 -8.36
C GLU A 51 13.31 -1.88 -9.53
N LYS A 52 14.20 -1.37 -10.39
CA LYS A 52 14.71 -2.12 -11.56
C LYS A 52 15.34 -3.45 -11.13
N LYS A 53 16.17 -3.43 -10.08
CA LYS A 53 16.78 -4.63 -9.49
C LYS A 53 15.72 -5.58 -8.92
N THR A 54 14.74 -5.04 -8.20
CA THR A 54 13.62 -5.80 -7.60
C THR A 54 12.77 -6.51 -8.65
N VAL A 55 12.37 -5.79 -9.70
CA VAL A 55 11.57 -6.34 -10.80
C VAL A 55 12.34 -7.46 -11.51
N ALA A 56 13.62 -7.24 -11.82
CA ALA A 56 14.45 -8.26 -12.44
C ALA A 56 14.56 -9.53 -11.57
N TYR A 57 14.78 -9.37 -10.26
CA TYR A 57 14.84 -10.48 -9.31
C TYR A 57 13.53 -11.27 -9.27
N ILE A 58 12.38 -10.60 -9.16
CA ILE A 58 11.07 -11.26 -9.12
C ILE A 58 10.81 -12.03 -10.42
N ILE A 59 11.14 -11.45 -11.58
CA ILE A 59 11.02 -12.12 -12.87
C ILE A 59 11.89 -13.39 -12.92
N GLU A 60 13.12 -13.33 -12.40
CA GLU A 60 14.00 -14.50 -12.30
C GLU A 60 13.39 -15.60 -11.43
N GLN A 61 12.86 -15.25 -10.25
CA GLN A 61 12.21 -16.22 -9.36
C GLN A 61 10.96 -16.84 -9.99
N TYR A 62 10.17 -16.06 -10.73
CA TYR A 62 9.00 -16.55 -11.47
C TYR A 62 9.40 -17.51 -12.60
N LYS A 63 10.46 -17.20 -13.35
CA LYS A 63 11.01 -18.11 -14.36
C LYS A 63 11.49 -19.42 -13.74
N ALA A 64 12.23 -19.34 -12.62
CA ALA A 64 12.72 -20.51 -11.90
C ALA A 64 11.58 -21.39 -11.35
N ALA A 65 10.44 -20.78 -11.00
CA ALA A 65 9.22 -21.47 -10.60
C ALA A 65 8.37 -21.98 -11.79
N GLY A 66 8.78 -21.76 -13.03
CA GLY A 66 8.10 -22.26 -14.24
C GLY A 66 6.89 -21.44 -14.68
N LEU A 67 6.72 -20.21 -14.17
CA LEU A 67 5.63 -19.33 -14.60
C LEU A 67 5.86 -18.83 -16.03
N GLN A 68 4.78 -18.34 -16.64
CA GLN A 68 4.80 -17.68 -17.95
C GLN A 68 4.49 -16.19 -17.79
N PRO A 69 4.99 -15.32 -18.68
CA PRO A 69 4.70 -13.90 -18.64
C PRO A 69 3.20 -13.61 -18.91
N GLY A 70 2.66 -12.59 -18.23
CA GLY A 70 1.25 -12.19 -18.34
C GLY A 70 1.01 -10.70 -18.53
N GLY A 71 2.06 -9.91 -18.75
CA GLY A 71 1.99 -8.46 -18.92
C GLY A 71 1.60 -8.01 -20.32
N ASP A 72 2.08 -6.84 -20.71
CA ASP A 72 1.71 -6.22 -21.99
C ASP A 72 2.05 -7.10 -23.20
N LEU A 73 1.25 -7.00 -24.26
CA LEU A 73 1.54 -7.70 -25.51
C LEU A 73 2.58 -6.91 -26.30
N LYS A 74 3.77 -7.50 -26.52
CA LYS A 74 4.85 -6.93 -27.33
C LYS A 74 5.20 -7.93 -28.43
N ASP A 75 5.06 -7.51 -29.69
CA ASP A 75 5.32 -8.35 -30.88
C ASP A 75 4.64 -9.74 -30.85
N GLY A 76 3.40 -9.78 -30.37
CA GLY A 76 2.60 -11.01 -30.29
C GLY A 76 2.94 -11.92 -29.09
N GLN A 77 3.87 -11.53 -28.21
CA GLN A 77 4.23 -12.26 -26.99
C GLN A 77 3.91 -11.45 -25.73
N ARG A 78 3.57 -12.14 -24.64
CA ARG A 78 3.35 -11.49 -23.35
C ARG A 78 4.68 -11.09 -22.72
N ALA A 79 4.81 -9.83 -22.30
CA ALA A 79 5.93 -9.34 -21.52
C ALA A 79 5.81 -9.78 -20.05
N TRP A 80 6.93 -9.75 -19.32
CA TRP A 80 6.95 -10.07 -17.89
C TRP A 80 6.39 -8.94 -17.01
N THR A 81 6.24 -7.73 -17.55
CA THR A 81 5.77 -6.55 -16.85
C THR A 81 4.58 -5.93 -17.58
N GLN A 82 3.75 -5.22 -16.83
CA GLN A 82 2.69 -4.36 -17.34
C GLN A 82 3.03 -2.91 -16.99
N ASP A 83 3.00 -2.04 -17.99
CA ASP A 83 3.22 -0.62 -17.79
C ASP A 83 1.96 0.00 -17.15
N VAL A 84 2.17 0.80 -16.11
CA VAL A 84 1.10 1.52 -15.40
C VAL A 84 1.44 3.01 -15.29
N PRO A 85 0.45 3.91 -15.39
CA PRO A 85 0.70 5.32 -15.20
C PRO A 85 1.07 5.60 -13.74
N LEU A 86 2.12 6.38 -13.53
CA LEU A 86 2.56 6.83 -12.22
C LEU A 86 2.54 8.36 -12.15
N ALA A 87 2.14 8.89 -11.00
CA ALA A 87 2.28 10.30 -10.66
C ALA A 87 3.34 10.45 -9.57
N ARG A 88 4.27 11.39 -9.77
CA ARG A 88 5.34 11.70 -8.81
C ARG A 88 5.08 13.08 -8.22
N PHE A 89 5.08 13.14 -6.89
CA PHE A 89 4.92 14.39 -6.13
C PHE A 89 6.06 14.48 -5.13
N GLU A 90 6.86 15.54 -5.23
CA GLU A 90 8.03 15.76 -4.38
C GLU A 90 8.06 17.20 -3.88
N ASN A 91 8.63 17.37 -2.69
CA ASN A 91 8.91 18.69 -2.17
C ASN A 91 10.26 19.12 -2.74
N GLU A 92 10.26 20.17 -3.54
CA GLU A 92 11.50 20.80 -4.01
C GLU A 92 11.87 21.99 -3.11
N GLY A 93 13.14 22.04 -2.71
CA GLY A 93 13.66 23.13 -1.87
C GLY A 93 13.33 23.00 -0.38
N PRO A 94 13.60 24.05 0.41
CA PRO A 94 13.43 24.01 1.86
C PRO A 94 11.94 23.96 2.25
N VAL A 95 11.60 23.00 3.11
CA VAL A 95 10.28 22.93 3.77
C VAL A 95 10.39 23.61 5.13
N THR A 96 9.65 24.68 5.34
CA THR A 96 9.65 25.43 6.61
C THR A 96 8.30 25.31 7.30
N VAL A 97 8.31 24.91 8.57
CA VAL A 97 7.11 24.79 9.39
C VAL A 97 7.34 25.47 10.73
N SER A 98 6.39 26.32 11.12
CA SER A 98 6.34 26.85 12.48
C SER A 98 4.93 26.74 13.02
N VAL A 99 4.83 26.36 14.29
CA VAL A 99 3.56 26.20 15.01
C VAL A 99 3.57 27.08 16.24
N ASN A 100 2.46 27.78 16.49
CA ASN A 100 2.27 28.51 17.72
C ASN A 100 1.52 27.62 18.73
N LEU A 101 2.16 27.31 19.85
CA LEU A 101 1.59 26.54 20.94
C LEU A 101 1.56 27.41 22.20
N GLY A 102 0.36 27.81 22.63
CA GLY A 102 0.18 28.63 23.84
C GLY A 102 0.94 29.96 23.80
N GLY A 103 1.00 30.62 22.65
CA GLY A 103 1.71 31.89 22.46
C GLY A 103 3.21 31.75 22.17
N LYS A 104 3.76 30.54 22.19
CA LYS A 104 5.17 30.28 21.84
C LYS A 104 5.27 29.70 20.45
N THR A 105 6.06 30.35 19.59
CA THR A 105 6.37 29.83 18.26
C THR A 105 7.50 28.80 18.36
N GLN A 106 7.26 27.63 17.80
CA GLN A 106 8.24 26.57 17.62
C GLN A 106 8.42 26.29 16.14
N THR A 107 9.65 26.07 15.70
CA THR A 107 9.97 25.61 14.35
C THR A 107 10.12 24.10 14.39
N TRP A 108 9.54 23.41 13.39
CA TRP A 108 9.69 21.97 13.23
C TRP A 108 10.48 21.67 11.96
N THR A 109 11.35 20.68 12.06
CA THR A 109 12.25 20.21 11.02
C THR A 109 11.59 19.08 10.25
N GLN A 110 11.52 19.25 8.93
CA GLN A 110 11.01 18.23 8.01
C GLN A 110 11.88 16.96 8.09
N GLY A 111 11.24 15.83 8.32
CA GLY A 111 11.90 14.51 8.44
C GLY A 111 12.30 14.14 9.87
N GLU A 112 12.25 15.09 10.82
CA GLU A 112 12.58 14.84 12.23
C GLU A 112 11.33 14.96 13.12
N GLU A 113 10.75 16.17 13.19
CA GLU A 113 9.57 16.43 14.02
C GLU A 113 8.27 16.37 13.22
N VAL A 114 8.34 16.60 11.90
CA VAL A 114 7.17 16.56 11.01
C VAL A 114 7.53 15.96 9.66
N ALA A 115 6.59 15.24 9.05
CA ALA A 115 6.72 14.74 7.68
C ALA A 115 5.61 15.32 6.80
N LEU A 116 5.88 16.46 6.18
CA LEU A 116 5.03 17.05 5.16
C LEU A 116 5.26 16.38 3.81
N ARG A 117 4.17 15.93 3.17
CA ARG A 117 4.21 15.39 1.82
C ARG A 117 3.89 16.48 0.80
N ALA A 118 4.41 16.32 -0.41
CA ALA A 118 4.05 17.17 -1.53
C ALA A 118 2.54 17.14 -1.79
N ALA A 119 1.98 18.30 -2.10
CA ALA A 119 0.57 18.41 -2.43
C ALA A 119 0.28 17.69 -3.74
N GLN A 120 -0.72 16.79 -3.71
CA GLN A 120 -1.13 16.02 -4.89
C GLN A 120 -2.20 16.77 -5.72
N THR A 121 -2.10 18.11 -5.75
CA THR A 121 -3.08 19.00 -6.40
C THR A 121 -2.53 19.67 -7.65
N GLY A 122 -1.24 19.44 -7.98
CA GLY A 122 -0.54 20.14 -9.06
C GLY A 122 -0.10 21.57 -8.71
N ALA A 123 -0.17 21.96 -7.44
CA ALA A 123 0.31 23.26 -6.99
C ALA A 123 1.84 23.27 -6.87
N ASP A 124 2.49 24.21 -7.54
CA ASP A 124 3.95 24.40 -7.47
C ASP A 124 4.43 24.92 -6.12
N ARG A 125 3.54 25.53 -5.32
CA ARG A 125 3.85 26.06 -4.00
C ARG A 125 2.63 26.02 -3.08
N VAL A 126 2.84 25.53 -1.85
CA VAL A 126 1.87 25.63 -0.76
C VAL A 126 2.38 26.63 0.26
N SER A 127 1.58 27.64 0.58
CA SER A 127 1.90 28.63 1.61
C SER A 127 0.67 28.85 2.47
N ILE A 128 0.78 28.45 3.74
CA ILE A 128 -0.26 28.57 4.74
C ILE A 128 0.30 29.45 5.85
N LYS A 129 -0.44 30.49 6.22
CA LYS A 129 -0.02 31.45 7.24
C LYS A 129 -1.14 31.63 8.26
N ASP A 130 -0.78 31.59 9.55
CA ASP A 130 -1.65 31.87 10.68
C ASP A 130 -2.98 31.08 10.65
N ALA A 131 -2.95 29.86 10.10
CA ALA A 131 -4.13 28.99 10.02
C ALA A 131 -4.35 28.31 11.37
N PRO A 132 -5.54 28.45 11.99
CA PRO A 132 -5.88 27.71 13.19
C PRO A 132 -5.87 26.20 12.94
N ILE A 133 -5.48 25.43 13.95
CA ILE A 133 -5.58 23.97 13.94
C ILE A 133 -6.86 23.57 14.66
N VAL A 134 -7.66 22.69 14.05
CA VAL A 134 -8.86 22.10 14.67
C VAL A 134 -8.66 20.60 14.78
N PHE A 135 -8.67 20.09 16.00
CA PHE A 135 -8.64 18.65 16.23
C PHE A 135 -10.01 18.04 15.95
N VAL A 136 -10.05 17.09 15.02
CA VAL A 136 -11.28 16.44 14.54
C VAL A 136 -11.20 14.93 14.74
N GLY A 137 -10.72 14.49 15.91
CA GLY A 137 -10.70 13.07 16.28
C GLY A 137 -9.94 12.22 15.27
N TYR A 138 -10.61 11.23 14.69
CA TYR A 138 -10.08 10.37 13.63
C TYR A 138 -10.51 10.85 12.23
N GLY A 139 -11.22 11.97 12.09
CA GLY A 139 -11.70 12.47 10.80
C GLY A 139 -12.70 11.53 10.12
N VAL A 140 -13.55 10.87 10.90
CA VAL A 140 -14.49 9.86 10.42
C VAL A 140 -15.90 10.44 10.26
N THR A 141 -16.52 10.17 9.10
CA THR A 141 -17.96 10.33 8.88
C THR A 141 -18.52 8.97 8.53
N ALA A 142 -19.27 8.37 9.46
CA ALA A 142 -19.87 7.05 9.34
C ALA A 142 -21.36 7.11 9.72
N PRO A 143 -22.26 7.54 8.81
CA PRO A 143 -23.69 7.69 9.10
C PRO A 143 -24.35 6.38 9.56
N GLU A 144 -23.89 5.24 9.03
CA GLU A 144 -24.36 3.91 9.42
C GLU A 144 -24.01 3.54 10.88
N ARG A 145 -23.13 4.32 11.52
CA ARG A 145 -22.74 4.21 12.93
C ARG A 145 -23.13 5.43 13.75
N ASN A 146 -23.93 6.35 13.16
CA ASN A 146 -24.29 7.62 13.78
C ASN A 146 -23.06 8.41 14.29
N TRP A 147 -21.95 8.35 13.56
CA TRP A 147 -20.66 8.94 13.94
C TRP A 147 -20.22 10.01 12.93
N ASP A 148 -19.82 11.17 13.43
CA ASP A 148 -19.26 12.25 12.61
C ASP A 148 -18.31 13.12 13.44
N ASP A 149 -17.01 12.94 13.24
CA ASP A 149 -15.96 13.71 13.91
C ASP A 149 -15.92 15.18 13.47
N PHE A 150 -16.55 15.51 12.33
CA PHE A 150 -16.62 16.87 11.80
C PHE A 150 -17.84 17.62 12.29
N LYS A 151 -18.77 16.96 13.00
CA LYS A 151 -20.04 17.55 13.42
C LYS A 151 -19.82 18.80 14.26
N GLY A 152 -20.36 19.92 13.80
CA GLY A 152 -20.27 21.21 14.48
C GLY A 152 -18.92 21.91 14.38
N GLN A 153 -17.97 21.38 13.60
CA GLN A 153 -16.65 21.98 13.39
C GLN A 153 -16.69 22.96 12.20
N ASP A 154 -16.10 24.14 12.36
CA ASP A 154 -15.86 25.08 11.24
C ASP A 154 -14.41 24.91 10.74
N LEU A 155 -14.23 24.29 9.58
CA LEU A 155 -12.91 24.02 9.01
C LEU A 155 -12.45 25.03 7.96
N LYS A 156 -13.28 26.02 7.62
CA LYS A 156 -12.92 26.97 6.56
C LYS A 156 -11.68 27.77 6.96
N GLY A 157 -10.64 27.70 6.13
CA GLY A 157 -9.36 28.38 6.34
C GLY A 157 -8.51 27.82 7.49
N LYS A 158 -8.81 26.61 7.96
CA LYS A 158 -8.12 25.96 9.10
C LYS A 158 -7.44 24.67 8.66
N ILE A 159 -6.51 24.20 9.47
CA ILE A 159 -5.85 22.90 9.32
C ILE A 159 -6.57 21.89 10.22
N ALA A 160 -7.14 20.84 9.63
CA ALA A 160 -7.70 19.74 10.40
C ALA A 160 -6.58 18.84 10.92
N LEU A 161 -6.58 18.54 12.21
CA LEU A 161 -5.70 17.57 12.84
C LEU A 161 -6.51 16.31 13.14
N VAL A 162 -6.09 15.21 12.51
CA VAL A 162 -6.69 13.88 12.66
C VAL A 162 -5.69 12.92 13.28
N LEU A 163 -6.19 11.97 14.05
CA LEU A 163 -5.47 10.75 14.41
C LEU A 163 -5.48 9.77 13.24
N VAL A 164 -4.40 9.03 13.11
CA VAL A 164 -4.31 7.89 12.19
C VAL A 164 -5.15 6.74 12.75
N ASN A 165 -5.69 5.87 11.89
CA ASN A 165 -6.62 4.78 12.19
C ASN A 165 -8.07 5.24 12.45
N ASP A 166 -8.86 4.38 13.13
CA ASP A 166 -10.26 4.58 13.49
C ASP A 166 -10.44 4.63 15.02
N PRO A 167 -11.61 5.11 15.52
CA PRO A 167 -11.83 5.42 16.93
C PRO A 167 -11.48 4.32 17.95
N ASP A 168 -11.57 3.06 17.54
CA ASP A 168 -11.37 1.92 18.42
C ASP A 168 -9.90 1.51 18.56
N PHE A 169 -8.99 2.05 17.73
CA PHE A 169 -7.62 1.54 17.61
C PHE A 169 -6.87 1.47 18.95
N GLU A 170 -6.97 2.52 19.76
CA GLU A 170 -6.28 2.62 21.05
C GLU A 170 -6.96 1.79 22.15
N THR A 171 -8.30 1.75 22.17
CA THR A 171 -9.08 1.13 23.26
C THR A 171 -9.40 -0.34 22.99
N GLY A 172 -9.38 -0.76 21.73
CA GLY A 172 -9.86 -2.04 21.24
C GLY A 172 -11.35 -2.27 21.39
N LYS A 173 -12.15 -1.22 21.67
CA LYS A 173 -13.59 -1.31 21.93
C LYS A 173 -14.34 -0.13 21.33
N GLY A 174 -15.45 -0.43 20.66
CA GLY A 174 -16.40 0.55 20.16
C GLY A 174 -17.10 0.05 18.90
N ASP A 175 -17.61 1.00 18.12
CA ASP A 175 -18.42 0.73 16.92
C ASP A 175 -17.55 0.48 15.68
N PHE A 176 -16.22 0.49 15.82
CA PHE A 176 -15.24 0.36 14.74
C PHE A 176 -14.50 -0.97 14.69
N GLY A 177 -15.07 -2.03 15.27
CA GLY A 177 -14.52 -3.38 15.13
C GLY A 177 -13.27 -3.63 15.97
N GLY A 178 -13.06 -2.82 17.01
CA GLY A 178 -11.96 -2.98 17.96
C GLY A 178 -10.60 -2.65 17.32
N LYS A 179 -9.61 -3.54 17.50
CA LYS A 179 -8.25 -3.32 16.95
C LYS A 179 -8.14 -3.60 15.44
N ALA A 180 -9.19 -4.09 14.80
CA ALA A 180 -9.18 -4.38 13.38
C ALA A 180 -9.38 -3.08 12.59
N MET A 181 -8.46 -2.76 11.69
CA MET A 181 -8.56 -1.55 10.86
C MET A 181 -9.75 -1.63 9.90
N THR A 182 -10.68 -0.71 10.03
CA THR A 182 -11.81 -0.54 9.11
C THR A 182 -11.41 0.29 7.88
N TYR A 183 -12.35 0.51 6.96
CA TYR A 183 -12.16 1.44 5.84
C TYR A 183 -11.77 2.84 6.34
N TYR A 184 -12.40 3.30 7.43
CA TYR A 184 -12.16 4.60 8.04
C TYR A 184 -10.75 4.77 8.59
N GLY A 185 -10.07 3.68 8.95
CA GLY A 185 -8.70 3.73 9.45
C GLY A 185 -7.62 3.87 8.38
N ARG A 186 -7.98 3.77 7.09
CA ARG A 186 -7.01 3.78 5.99
C ARG A 186 -6.52 5.19 5.69
N TRP A 187 -5.23 5.33 5.42
CA TRP A 187 -4.63 6.59 4.97
C TRP A 187 -5.30 7.18 3.72
N THR A 188 -5.80 6.34 2.82
CA THR A 188 -6.48 6.77 1.58
C THR A 188 -7.89 7.30 1.80
N TYR A 189 -8.46 7.10 2.99
CA TYR A 189 -9.77 7.66 3.36
C TYR A 189 -9.64 9.09 3.90
N LYS A 190 -8.51 9.41 4.54
CA LYS A 190 -8.19 10.75 5.05
C LYS A 190 -7.80 11.68 3.90
#